data_AF-C9XW07-F1
#
_entry.id   AF-C9XW07-F1
#
_cell.length_a   1.000
_cell.length_b   1.000
_cell.length_c   1.000
_cell.angle_alpha   90.00
_cell.angle_beta   90.00
_cell.angle_gamma   90.00
#
_symmetry.space_group_name_H-M   'P 1'
#
loop_
_entity.id
_entity.type
_entity.pdbx_description
1 polymer ?
#
loop_
_entity_poly.entity_id
_entity_poly.type
_entity_poly.pdbx_seq_one_letter_code
_entity_poly.pdbx_strand_id
1 'polypeptide(L)'
;MKYSFVFLWLVAGTCGATQMTGFGARYYDDITEVYSDNHETDKDLAPIIVVGTTEYKFEVNTVESIARNVGIKINKDNLASWICLESKGINYWFISDNEMGAGDLTAVAIAKDGSPCTPYKGVLHVSVKAPVLTTKEETEKYFNHKPKKDIVMYYKDIEKSDEYTQSNSIMYYLKGDKVQGILLSQGTTN
;
A
#
# COMPACT_ATOMS: atom_id res chain seq x y z
N MET A 1 5.15 12.64 63.90
CA MET A 1 4.19 12.52 62.78
C MET A 1 4.89 11.80 61.63
N LYS A 2 4.39 10.62 61.23
CA LYS A 2 4.90 9.84 60.11
C LYS A 2 4.23 10.36 58.82
N TYR A 3 5.00 10.90 57.89
CA TYR A 3 4.49 11.22 56.55
C TYR A 3 4.75 10.02 55.64
N SER A 4 3.68 9.29 55.32
CA SER A 4 3.70 8.29 54.25
C SER A 4 3.71 9.00 52.90
N PHE A 5 4.79 8.85 52.14
CA PHE A 5 4.80 9.13 50.71
C PHE A 5 4.12 7.95 50.00
N VAL A 6 2.92 8.18 49.47
CA VAL A 6 2.27 7.26 48.53
C VAL A 6 2.73 7.64 47.13
N PHE A 7 3.57 6.80 46.51
CA PHE A 7 3.98 6.94 45.12
C PHE A 7 2.88 6.33 44.24
N LEU A 8 2.05 7.16 43.61
CA LEU A 8 1.12 6.73 42.57
C LEU A 8 1.92 6.51 41.27
N TRP A 9 2.18 5.25 40.93
CA TRP A 9 2.71 4.92 39.60
C TRP A 9 1.56 5.02 38.59
N LEU A 10 1.49 6.15 37.88
CA LEU A 10 0.74 6.28 36.64
C LEU A 10 1.43 5.39 35.59
N VAL A 11 0.92 4.18 35.41
CA VAL A 11 1.22 3.38 34.23
C VAL A 11 0.53 4.06 33.06
N ALA A 12 1.20 5.03 32.45
CA ALA A 12 0.82 5.52 31.14
C ALA A 12 1.00 4.35 30.17
N GLY A 13 -0.10 3.66 29.87
CA GLY A 13 -0.15 2.77 28.71
C GLY A 13 0.11 3.64 27.50
N THR A 14 1.36 3.64 27.02
CA THR A 14 1.64 4.13 25.67
C THR A 14 0.86 3.20 24.76
N CYS A 15 -0.29 3.66 24.30
CA CYS A 15 -0.99 3.05 23.17
C CYS A 15 -0.11 3.31 21.96
N GLY A 16 1.02 2.59 21.87
CA GLY A 16 1.90 2.62 20.73
C GLY A 16 1.07 2.15 19.56
N ALA A 17 0.83 3.05 18.62
CA ALA A 17 0.14 2.66 17.41
C ALA A 17 0.95 1.54 16.75
N THR A 18 0.33 0.38 16.58
CA THR A 18 1.00 -0.80 16.05
C THR A 18 1.31 -0.53 14.59
N GLN A 19 2.59 -0.53 14.20
CA GLN A 19 2.99 -0.34 12.81
C GLN A 19 2.39 -1.42 11.91
N MET A 20 2.25 -1.09 10.62
CA MET A 20 1.85 -2.07 9.62
C MET A 20 2.83 -3.25 9.61
N THR A 21 2.30 -4.46 9.46
CA THR A 21 3.08 -5.71 9.43
C THR A 21 2.79 -6.49 8.14
N GLY A 22 3.60 -7.52 7.89
CA GLY A 22 3.56 -8.26 6.62
C GLY A 22 4.13 -7.43 5.47
N PHE A 23 3.83 -7.83 4.24
CA PHE A 23 4.32 -7.14 3.06
C PHE A 23 3.85 -5.68 2.98
N GLY A 24 2.68 -5.33 3.50
CA GLY A 24 2.21 -3.94 3.54
C GLY A 24 3.15 -2.97 4.26
N ALA A 25 3.96 -3.45 5.22
CA ALA A 25 4.96 -2.63 5.92
C ALA A 25 6.02 -2.06 4.98
N ARG A 26 6.22 -2.67 3.80
CA ARG A 26 7.09 -2.19 2.74
C ARG A 26 6.66 -0.83 2.18
N TYR A 27 5.45 -0.38 2.46
CA TYR A 27 5.03 0.99 2.16
C TYR A 27 5.95 2.06 2.80
N TYR A 28 6.55 1.78 3.96
CA TYR A 28 7.48 2.73 4.59
C TYR A 28 8.86 2.75 3.94
N ASP A 29 9.19 1.75 3.11
CA ASP A 29 10.47 1.66 2.40
C ASP A 29 10.66 2.87 1.46
N ASP A 30 9.56 3.40 0.91
CA ASP A 30 9.52 4.62 0.07
C ASP A 30 10.02 5.88 0.81
N ILE A 31 9.88 5.89 2.14
CA ILE A 31 10.25 7.01 3.02
C ILE A 31 11.68 6.86 3.53
N THR A 32 12.09 5.62 3.84
CA THR A 32 13.33 5.37 4.58
C THR A 32 14.56 5.10 3.72
N GLU A 33 14.36 4.77 2.45
CA GLU A 33 15.45 4.23 1.64
C GLU A 33 15.50 4.90 0.25
N VAL A 34 16.71 5.35 -0.12
CA VAL A 34 17.01 5.96 -1.43
C VAL A 34 17.04 4.85 -2.49
N TYR A 35 15.87 4.32 -2.83
CA TYR A 35 15.78 3.09 -3.60
C TYR A 35 15.94 3.24 -5.09
N SER A 36 15.90 4.45 -5.64
CA SER A 36 15.46 4.65 -7.01
C SER A 36 16.26 3.94 -8.10
N ASP A 37 15.81 2.75 -8.48
CA ASP A 37 15.72 2.35 -9.89
C ASP A 37 14.31 2.79 -10.34
N ASN A 38 14.10 4.11 -10.41
CA ASN A 38 12.81 4.71 -10.75
C ASN A 38 12.81 5.04 -12.24
N HIS A 39 11.77 4.63 -12.94
CA HIS A 39 11.64 4.79 -14.38
C HIS A 39 10.28 5.32 -14.75
N GLU A 40 10.28 6.41 -15.50
CA GLU A 40 9.07 6.85 -16.18
C GLU A 40 8.65 5.81 -17.22
N THR A 41 7.34 5.65 -17.42
CA THR A 41 6.79 4.72 -18.40
C THR A 41 5.58 5.28 -19.13
N ASP A 42 5.38 4.85 -20.37
CA ASP A 42 4.18 5.16 -21.16
C ASP A 42 3.00 4.25 -20.80
N LYS A 43 3.25 3.19 -20.02
CA LYS A 43 2.29 2.15 -19.64
C LYS A 43 1.21 2.69 -18.71
N ASP A 44 0.00 2.15 -18.85
CA ASP A 44 -1.13 2.50 -18.00
C ASP A 44 -1.04 1.77 -16.66
N LEU A 45 -0.89 2.54 -15.57
CA LEU A 45 -0.63 2.03 -14.22
C LEU A 45 -1.79 2.22 -13.25
N ALA A 46 -2.89 2.84 -13.69
CA ALA A 46 -4.07 3.00 -12.85
C ALA A 46 -4.73 1.63 -12.58
N PRO A 47 -4.96 1.24 -11.32
CA PRO A 47 -5.58 -0.03 -11.01
C PRO A 47 -7.10 0.02 -11.10
N ILE A 48 -7.70 -1.15 -11.31
CA ILE A 48 -9.11 -1.43 -11.07
C ILE A 48 -9.19 -2.16 -9.73
N ILE A 49 -9.90 -1.56 -8.77
CA ILE A 49 -10.03 -2.09 -7.41
C ILE A 49 -11.49 -2.42 -7.15
N VAL A 50 -11.80 -3.70 -6.97
CA VAL A 50 -13.16 -4.19 -6.71
C VAL A 50 -13.20 -4.95 -5.39
N VAL A 51 -14.08 -4.51 -4.49
CA VAL A 51 -14.37 -5.19 -3.21
C VAL A 51 -15.88 -5.36 -3.07
N GLY A 52 -16.33 -6.60 -2.98
CA GLY A 52 -17.75 -6.96 -3.09
C GLY A 52 -18.29 -6.62 -4.48
N THR A 53 -19.29 -5.74 -4.53
CA THR A 53 -19.90 -5.23 -5.77
C THR A 53 -19.47 -3.81 -6.11
N THR A 54 -18.52 -3.25 -5.35
CA THR A 54 -18.15 -1.83 -5.41
C THR A 54 -16.77 -1.69 -6.01
N GLU A 55 -16.66 -0.80 -6.99
CA GLU A 55 -15.38 -0.32 -7.51
C GLU A 55 -14.89 0.85 -6.66
N TYR A 56 -13.61 0.82 -6.30
CA TYR A 56 -12.92 1.84 -5.53
C TYR A 56 -11.83 2.49 -6.37
N LYS A 57 -11.59 3.78 -6.15
CA LYS A 57 -10.59 4.57 -6.86
C LYS A 57 -9.70 5.30 -5.87
N PHE A 58 -8.43 5.39 -6.22
CA PHE A 58 -7.47 6.20 -5.49
C PHE A 58 -7.88 7.67 -5.46
N GLU A 59 -7.63 8.35 -4.33
CA GLU A 59 -7.93 9.77 -4.09
C GLU A 59 -9.41 10.17 -4.30
N VAL A 60 -10.32 9.19 -4.30
CA VAL A 60 -11.78 9.38 -4.43
C VAL A 60 -12.53 8.65 -3.33
N ASN A 61 -12.10 7.43 -3.02
CA ASN A 61 -12.70 6.63 -1.96
C ASN A 61 -11.74 6.48 -0.78
N THR A 62 -12.30 6.37 0.43
CA THR A 62 -11.50 6.22 1.66
C THR A 62 -11.25 4.77 2.01
N VAL A 63 -10.16 4.49 2.72
CA VAL A 63 -9.93 3.17 3.35
C VAL A 63 -11.09 2.81 4.28
N GLU A 64 -11.68 3.80 4.96
CA GLU A 64 -12.86 3.62 5.80
C GLU A 64 -14.08 3.13 5.02
N SER A 65 -14.30 3.62 3.80
CA SER A 65 -15.41 3.16 2.96
C SER A 65 -15.28 1.69 2.55
N ILE A 66 -14.05 1.20 2.35
CA ILE A 66 -13.78 -0.23 2.10
C ILE A 66 -13.99 -1.03 3.39
N ALA A 67 -13.44 -0.55 4.50
CA ALA A 67 -13.56 -1.21 5.81
C ALA A 67 -15.02 -1.41 6.22
N ARG A 68 -15.87 -0.39 6.01
CA ARG A 68 -17.32 -0.47 6.25
C ARG A 68 -18.01 -1.50 5.36
N ASN A 69 -17.66 -1.57 4.07
CA ASN A 69 -18.23 -2.53 3.13
C ASN A 69 -17.93 -3.98 3.55
N VAL A 70 -16.71 -4.26 4.01
CA VAL A 70 -16.29 -5.62 4.40
C VAL A 70 -16.47 -5.95 5.88
N GLY A 71 -16.88 -4.97 6.70
CA GLY A 71 -17.18 -5.17 8.12
C GLY A 71 -15.96 -5.35 9.02
N ILE A 72 -14.85 -4.68 8.73
CA ILE A 72 -13.61 -4.79 9.53
C ILE A 72 -13.16 -3.44 10.11
N LYS A 73 -12.25 -3.51 11.08
CA LYS A 73 -11.65 -2.32 11.69
C LYS A 73 -10.45 -1.83 10.89
N ILE A 74 -10.29 -0.51 10.87
CA ILE A 74 -9.10 0.15 10.32
C ILE A 74 -7.99 0.09 11.36
N ASN A 75 -6.80 -0.25 10.90
CA ASN A 75 -5.56 -0.08 11.66
C ASN A 75 -4.96 1.28 11.34
N LYS A 76 -4.29 1.89 12.30
CA LYS A 76 -3.69 3.21 12.13
C LYS A 76 -2.40 3.31 12.91
N ASP A 77 -1.44 3.99 12.31
CA ASP A 77 -0.27 4.54 12.99
C ASP A 77 -0.06 6.01 12.63
N ASN A 78 1.12 6.53 12.91
CA ASN A 78 1.44 7.94 12.67
C ASN A 78 1.57 8.26 11.16
N LEU A 79 1.92 7.28 10.33
CA LEU A 79 2.23 7.46 8.92
C LEU A 79 1.09 7.03 8.01
N ALA A 80 0.35 5.99 8.38
CA ALA A 80 -0.71 5.44 7.55
C ALA A 80 -1.94 4.97 8.33
N SER A 81 -3.05 4.85 7.59
CA SER A 81 -4.24 4.10 8.00
C SER A 81 -4.48 2.99 6.98
N TRP A 82 -4.74 1.75 7.43
CA TRP A 82 -4.87 0.61 6.52
C TRP A 82 -5.85 -0.46 6.98
N ILE A 83 -6.28 -1.27 6.04
CA ILE A 83 -6.87 -2.58 6.28
C ILE A 83 -6.08 -3.64 5.52
N CYS A 84 -6.08 -4.89 6.01
CA CYS A 84 -5.56 -6.02 5.23
C CYS A 84 -6.61 -7.11 5.05
N LEU A 85 -6.80 -7.51 3.80
CA LEU A 85 -7.69 -8.59 3.38
C LEU A 85 -6.88 -9.71 2.71
N GLU A 86 -7.24 -10.95 3.02
CA GLU A 86 -6.74 -12.14 2.33
C GLU A 86 -7.84 -12.68 1.41
N SER A 87 -7.49 -13.00 0.17
CA SER A 87 -8.36 -13.73 -0.75
C SER A 87 -7.54 -14.66 -1.64
N LYS A 88 -7.90 -15.95 -1.65
CA LYS A 88 -7.30 -16.99 -2.51
C LYS A 88 -5.77 -17.09 -2.36
N GLY A 89 -5.27 -16.92 -1.14
CA GLY A 89 -3.84 -16.96 -0.80
C GLY A 89 -3.07 -15.72 -1.21
N ILE A 90 -3.75 -14.61 -1.50
CA ILE A 90 -3.15 -13.30 -1.81
C ILE A 90 -3.62 -12.31 -0.75
N ASN A 91 -2.67 -11.57 -0.20
CA ASN A 91 -2.92 -10.52 0.77
C ASN A 91 -2.90 -9.14 0.10
N TYR A 92 -3.85 -8.30 0.49
CA TYR A 92 -4.09 -6.96 -0.03
C TYR A 92 -4.15 -5.98 1.12
N TRP A 93 -3.19 -5.05 1.17
CA TRP A 93 -3.22 -3.93 2.12
C TRP A 93 -3.75 -2.72 1.39
N PHE A 94 -4.88 -2.21 1.83
CA PHE A 94 -5.43 -0.94 1.35
C PHE A 94 -4.96 0.14 2.28
N ILE A 95 -4.25 1.12 1.75
CA ILE A 95 -3.44 2.05 2.53
C ILE A 95 -3.88 3.48 2.19
N SER A 96 -4.03 4.27 3.25
CA SER A 96 -4.13 5.72 3.21
C SER A 96 -2.88 6.28 3.83
N ASP A 97 -2.12 7.03 3.04
CA ASP A 97 -1.05 7.88 3.52
C ASP A 97 -1.67 8.97 4.41
N ASN A 98 -1.23 9.10 5.67
CA ASN A 98 -1.80 10.10 6.58
C ASN A 98 -1.33 11.53 6.26
N GLU A 99 -0.18 11.71 5.61
CA GLU A 99 0.36 13.01 5.21
C GLU A 99 -0.37 13.52 3.97
N MET A 100 -0.53 12.65 2.97
CA MET A 100 -1.08 13.04 1.66
C MET A 100 -2.56 12.69 1.47
N GLY A 101 -3.02 11.57 2.04
CA GLY A 101 -4.33 11.00 1.75
C GLY A 101 -5.45 11.42 2.70
N ALA A 102 -5.15 11.86 3.93
CA ALA A 102 -6.14 12.25 4.93
C ALA A 102 -7.33 11.25 5.13
N GLY A 103 -7.10 9.95 4.88
CA GLY A 103 -8.11 8.89 4.91
C GLY A 103 -8.48 8.31 3.54
N ASP A 104 -8.17 9.02 2.45
CA ASP A 104 -8.33 8.55 1.08
C ASP A 104 -7.40 7.37 0.80
N LEU A 105 -7.88 6.44 -0.02
CA LEU A 105 -7.07 5.34 -0.51
C LEU A 105 -6.01 5.91 -1.45
N THR A 106 -4.74 5.74 -1.10
CA THR A 106 -3.60 6.23 -1.90
C THR A 106 -2.72 5.10 -2.40
N ALA A 107 -2.76 3.92 -1.75
CA ALA A 107 -1.98 2.77 -2.16
C ALA A 107 -2.67 1.42 -1.91
N VAL A 108 -2.27 0.42 -2.70
CA VAL A 108 -2.56 -0.99 -2.46
C VAL A 108 -1.28 -1.81 -2.57
N ALA A 109 -0.89 -2.48 -1.49
CA ALA A 109 0.17 -3.50 -1.53
C ALA A 109 -0.44 -4.89 -1.78
N ILE A 110 0.21 -5.70 -2.63
CA ILE A 110 -0.25 -7.02 -3.03
C ILE A 110 0.89 -8.02 -2.92
N ALA A 111 0.72 -9.07 -2.13
CA ALA A 111 1.73 -10.12 -1.98
C ALA A 111 1.12 -11.49 -1.68
N LYS A 112 1.88 -12.54 -2.01
CA LYS A 112 1.69 -13.88 -1.44
C LYS A 112 2.65 -14.01 -0.28
N ASP A 113 2.22 -13.60 0.91
CA ASP A 113 3.01 -13.77 2.12
C ASP A 113 2.22 -14.55 3.19
N GLY A 114 2.92 -15.01 4.23
CA GLY A 114 2.31 -15.71 5.36
C GLY A 114 1.74 -14.79 6.43
N SER A 115 1.54 -13.50 6.13
CA SER A 115 1.11 -12.53 7.14
C SER A 115 -0.37 -12.68 7.49
N PRO A 116 -0.76 -12.35 8.73
CA PRO A 116 -2.13 -12.52 9.20
C PRO A 116 -3.03 -11.38 8.70
N CYS A 117 -3.50 -11.48 7.45
CA CYS A 117 -4.55 -10.62 6.91
C CYS A 117 -5.94 -11.21 7.16
N THR A 118 -6.97 -10.36 7.17
CA THR A 118 -8.33 -10.81 7.48
C THR A 118 -8.90 -11.60 6.30
N PRO A 119 -9.27 -12.89 6.47
CA PRO A 119 -9.83 -13.67 5.37
C PRO A 119 -11.14 -13.06 4.87
N TYR A 120 -11.22 -12.80 3.57
CA TYR A 120 -12.40 -12.25 2.92
C TYR A 120 -12.93 -13.19 1.85
N LYS A 121 -14.16 -13.68 2.07
CA LYS A 121 -14.82 -14.66 1.19
C LYS A 121 -15.58 -14.03 0.02
N GLY A 122 -15.70 -12.71 0.00
CA GLY A 122 -16.37 -11.98 -1.08
C GLY A 122 -15.50 -11.83 -2.33
N VAL A 123 -16.02 -11.08 -3.30
CA VAL A 123 -15.24 -10.71 -4.49
C VAL A 123 -14.19 -9.68 -4.08
N LEU A 124 -12.92 -10.05 -4.17
CA LEU A 124 -11.80 -9.13 -4.02
C LEU A 124 -10.92 -9.28 -5.25
N HIS A 125 -10.80 -8.19 -6.00
CA HIS A 125 -10.01 -8.15 -7.22
C HIS A 125 -9.32 -6.80 -7.34
N VAL A 126 -8.00 -6.82 -7.35
CA VAL A 126 -7.17 -5.68 -7.71
C VAL A 126 -6.38 -6.07 -8.94
N SER A 127 -6.60 -5.36 -10.05
CA SER A 127 -5.85 -5.55 -11.28
C SER A 127 -5.26 -4.24 -11.75
N VAL A 128 -4.12 -4.34 -12.42
CA VAL A 128 -3.44 -3.26 -13.13
C VAL A 128 -2.99 -3.85 -14.46
N LYS A 129 -2.85 -3.04 -15.51
CA LYS A 129 -2.39 -3.52 -16.81
C LYS A 129 -0.89 -3.83 -16.83
N ALA A 130 -0.30 -4.26 -15.73
CA ALA A 130 1.11 -4.59 -15.58
C ALA A 130 1.26 -5.99 -14.93
N PRO A 131 2.44 -6.63 -15.02
CA PRO A 131 2.67 -7.93 -14.41
C PRO A 131 2.50 -7.90 -12.88
N VAL A 132 1.74 -8.84 -12.31
CA VAL A 132 1.49 -8.92 -10.86
C VAL A 132 1.79 -10.32 -10.36
N LEU A 133 2.64 -10.45 -9.33
CA LEU A 133 3.01 -11.73 -8.71
C LEU A 133 3.52 -12.79 -9.71
N THR A 134 4.39 -12.34 -10.62
CA THR A 134 4.99 -13.17 -11.66
C THR A 134 6.53 -13.22 -11.57
N THR A 135 7.22 -13.56 -12.66
CA THR A 135 8.68 -13.59 -12.76
C THR A 135 9.27 -12.21 -13.03
N LYS A 136 10.52 -12.02 -12.63
CA LYS A 136 11.31 -10.82 -12.95
C LYS A 136 11.41 -10.61 -14.47
N GLU A 137 11.56 -11.68 -15.24
CA GLU A 137 11.68 -11.62 -16.70
C GLU A 137 10.43 -11.04 -17.38
N GLU A 138 9.22 -11.38 -16.90
CA GLU A 138 7.99 -10.80 -17.42
C GLU A 138 7.88 -9.30 -17.13
N THR A 139 8.27 -8.88 -15.92
CA THR A 139 8.39 -7.45 -15.58
C THR A 139 9.39 -6.75 -16.49
N GLU A 140 10.56 -7.34 -16.73
CA GLU A 140 11.60 -6.80 -17.61
C GLU A 140 11.09 -6.58 -19.05
N LYS A 141 10.41 -7.58 -19.61
CA LYS A 141 9.84 -7.51 -20.96
C LYS A 141 8.74 -6.47 -21.06
N TYR A 142 7.86 -6.38 -20.06
CA TYR A 142 6.73 -5.46 -20.08
C TYR A 142 7.19 -3.99 -20.09
N PHE A 143 8.17 -3.65 -19.25
CA PHE A 143 8.69 -2.28 -19.16
C PHE A 143 9.87 -1.99 -20.11
N ASN A 144 10.36 -3.00 -20.83
CA ASN A 144 11.57 -2.91 -21.65
C ASN A 144 12.78 -2.34 -20.85
N HIS A 145 12.87 -2.73 -19.58
CA HIS A 145 13.90 -2.27 -18.64
C HIS A 145 14.37 -3.44 -17.79
N LYS A 146 15.68 -3.49 -17.52
CA LYS A 146 16.27 -4.51 -16.65
C LYS A 146 16.55 -3.93 -15.25
N PRO A 147 15.81 -4.34 -14.20
CA PRO A 147 15.99 -3.83 -12.86
C PRO A 147 17.43 -4.04 -12.35
N LYS A 148 18.05 -2.94 -11.92
CA LYS A 148 19.41 -2.92 -11.35
C LYS A 148 19.44 -3.21 -9.86
N LYS A 149 18.29 -3.09 -9.20
CA LYS A 149 18.08 -3.30 -7.77
C LYS A 149 16.95 -4.28 -7.53
N ASP A 150 16.84 -4.73 -6.28
CA ASP A 150 15.75 -5.60 -5.84
C ASP A 150 14.42 -4.85 -5.66
N ILE A 151 14.47 -3.52 -5.58
CA ILE A 151 13.29 -2.67 -5.58
C ILE A 151 13.38 -1.74 -6.79
N VAL A 152 12.33 -1.75 -7.61
CA VAL A 152 12.24 -0.96 -8.84
C VAL A 152 10.85 -0.33 -8.91
N MET A 153 10.79 0.95 -9.23
CA MET A 153 9.54 1.68 -9.40
C MET A 153 9.38 2.07 -10.86
N TYR A 154 8.18 1.85 -11.39
CA TYR A 154 7.76 2.47 -12.63
C TYR A 154 6.63 3.45 -12.34
N TYR A 155 6.69 4.64 -12.92
CA TYR A 155 5.69 5.66 -12.70
C TYR A 155 5.27 6.31 -14.01
N LYS A 156 4.04 6.83 -14.02
CA LYS A 156 3.49 7.60 -15.13
C LYS A 156 2.78 8.82 -14.59
N ASP A 157 3.27 9.97 -15.01
CA ASP A 157 2.67 11.25 -14.71
C ASP A 157 1.60 11.59 -15.75
N ILE A 158 0.51 12.16 -15.29
CA ILE A 158 -0.64 12.54 -16.08
C ILE A 158 -1.02 13.96 -15.66
N GLU A 159 -0.81 14.92 -16.56
CA GLU A 159 -1.31 16.28 -16.40
C GLU A 159 -2.84 16.26 -16.37
N LYS A 160 -3.43 16.73 -15.26
CA LYS A 160 -4.90 16.85 -15.10
C LYS A 160 -5.39 18.24 -15.48
N SER A 161 -4.58 19.24 -15.19
CA SER A 161 -4.74 20.64 -15.57
C SER A 161 -3.36 21.31 -15.57
N ASP A 162 -3.31 22.59 -15.93
CA ASP A 162 -2.08 23.40 -15.87
C ASP A 162 -1.47 23.52 -14.46
N GLU A 163 -2.19 23.08 -13.42
CA GLU A 163 -1.81 23.21 -12.00
C GLU A 163 -1.67 21.87 -11.28
N TYR A 164 -2.04 20.74 -11.89
CA TYR A 164 -2.07 19.45 -11.20
C TYR A 164 -1.52 18.32 -12.05
N THR A 165 -0.59 17.58 -11.47
CA THR A 165 -0.03 16.34 -12.03
C THR A 165 -0.41 15.18 -11.13
N GLN A 166 -1.07 14.18 -11.72
CA GLN A 166 -1.34 12.91 -11.06
C GLN A 166 -0.24 11.93 -11.44
N SER A 167 0.49 11.40 -10.46
CA SER A 167 1.44 10.31 -10.66
C SER A 167 0.81 8.98 -10.26
N ASN A 168 0.87 7.99 -11.15
CA ASN A 168 0.53 6.60 -10.83
C ASN A 168 1.81 5.78 -10.83
N SER A 169 2.03 4.98 -9.80
CA SER A 169 3.24 4.17 -9.69
C SER A 169 2.93 2.71 -9.39
N ILE A 170 3.84 1.86 -9.84
CA ILE A 170 3.94 0.46 -9.45
C ILE A 170 5.37 0.18 -9.02
N MET A 171 5.53 -0.18 -7.74
CA MET A 171 6.79 -0.64 -7.18
C MET A 171 6.81 -2.15 -7.11
N TYR A 172 7.91 -2.75 -7.57
CA TYR A 172 8.16 -4.19 -7.50
C TYR A 172 9.21 -4.50 -6.44
N TYR A 173 8.95 -5.53 -5.65
CA TYR A 173 9.92 -6.09 -4.71
C TYR A 173 10.34 -7.46 -5.24
N LEU A 174 11.57 -7.54 -5.72
CA LEU A 174 12.16 -8.68 -6.40
C LEU A 174 12.96 -9.53 -5.41
N LYS A 175 12.96 -10.84 -5.62
CA LYS A 175 13.85 -11.77 -4.91
C LYS A 175 14.22 -12.90 -5.85
N GLY A 176 15.48 -12.91 -6.29
CA GLY A 176 15.94 -13.82 -7.32
C GLY A 176 15.19 -13.58 -8.63
N ASP A 177 14.53 -14.62 -9.14
CA ASP A 177 13.78 -14.63 -10.39
C ASP A 177 12.29 -14.27 -10.23
N LYS A 178 11.83 -13.94 -9.01
CA LYS A 178 10.40 -13.75 -8.69
C LYS A 178 10.10 -12.37 -8.15
N VAL A 179 8.89 -11.90 -8.45
CA VAL A 179 8.23 -10.78 -7.76
C VAL A 179 7.63 -11.29 -6.45
N GLN A 180 8.13 -10.80 -5.31
CA GLN A 180 7.58 -11.13 -3.98
C GLN A 180 6.23 -10.46 -3.74
N GLY A 181 6.09 -9.24 -4.24
CA GLY A 181 4.87 -8.46 -4.19
C GLY A 181 5.08 -7.13 -4.90
N ILE A 182 4.00 -6.38 -4.97
CA ILE A 182 3.98 -5.05 -5.57
C ILE A 182 3.28 -4.06 -4.66
N LEU A 183 3.61 -2.78 -4.84
CA LEU A 183 2.88 -1.67 -4.27
C LEU A 183 2.40 -0.77 -5.40
N LEU A 184 1.09 -0.56 -5.47
CA LEU A 184 0.45 0.38 -6.38
C LEU A 184 0.15 1.64 -5.60
N SER A 185 0.47 2.80 -6.15
CA SER A 185 0.14 4.08 -5.52
C SER A 185 -0.25 5.14 -6.52
N GLN A 186 -0.98 6.14 -6.02
CA GLN A 186 -1.30 7.35 -6.74
C GLN A 186 -1.15 8.54 -5.81
N GLY A 187 -0.60 9.62 -6.33
CA GLY A 187 -0.56 10.92 -5.66
C GLY A 187 -0.75 12.04 -6.66
N THR A 188 -1.51 13.06 -6.27
CA THR A 188 -1.69 14.29 -7.03
C THR A 188 -0.94 15.44 -6.37
N THR A 189 -0.08 16.12 -7.14
CA THR A 189 0.71 17.28 -6.68
C THR A 189 0.41 18.52 -7.50
N ASN A 190 0.69 19.69 -6.93
CA ASN A 190 0.58 21.00 -7.56
C ASN A 190 1.93 21.70 -7.76
#